data_AF-A0A2C5Y9N9-F1
#
_entry.id   AF-A0A2C5Y9N9-F1
#
_cell.length_a   1.000
_cell.length_b   1.000
_cell.length_c   1.000
_cell.angle_alpha   90.00
_cell.angle_beta   90.00
_cell.angle_gamma   90.00
#
_symmetry.space_group_name_H-M   'P 1'
#
loop_
_entity.id
_entity.type
_entity.pdbx_description
1 polymer ?
#
loop_
_entity_poly.entity_id
_entity_poly.type
_entity_poly.pdbx_seq_one_letter_code
_entity_poly.pdbx_strand_id
1 'polypeptide(L)'
;MTAIESFDSIYLDLSKESGKCRFAETGFGWKPAGGGDTFTLDHSNIGGAQWSRASKGYEVRILQRNSGIIQLDGFHQEDYERLSKVFKNWYSTALESKEHALRGWNWGKAEFSKAELTFNVQNKPAFELPYSEIGNTNLAGRNEVAVEMSLPQDANDTGTAGQGGARGKGKKAGAGRDQLVEMRFYIPGTTTKKEAEGEDAAAASENGGEEQNAATLFYETLIDKAEIGEMAGDTIATFLDVLHLTPRGRFDIDMYEASFRLRGKTYDYKIQYDAIKKARRAIPSS
;
A
#
# COMPACT_ATOMS: atom_id res chain seq x y z
N MET A 1 5.92 -16.43 34.77
CA MET A 1 6.61 -15.60 33.76
C MET A 1 5.94 -15.88 32.44
N THR A 2 5.41 -14.86 31.78
CA THR A 2 4.92 -14.98 30.40
C THR A 2 6.10 -15.37 29.51
N ALA A 3 5.93 -16.41 28.69
CA ALA A 3 6.96 -16.83 27.74
C ALA A 3 7.16 -15.71 26.71
N ILE A 4 8.41 -15.38 26.42
CA ILE A 4 8.79 -14.35 25.45
C ILE A 4 9.84 -14.95 24.52
N GLU A 5 9.61 -14.83 23.21
CA GLU A 5 10.60 -15.14 22.19
C GLU A 5 11.18 -13.82 21.66
N SER A 6 12.50 -13.70 21.67
CA SER A 6 13.18 -12.45 21.30
C SER A 6 14.15 -12.66 20.15
N PHE A 7 14.19 -11.65 19.27
CA PHE A 7 15.06 -11.57 18.11
C PHE A 7 15.70 -10.19 18.08
N ASP A 8 17.01 -10.16 17.90
CA ASP A 8 17.79 -8.93 17.81
C ASP A 8 18.09 -8.60 16.34
N SER A 9 18.45 -7.35 16.05
CA SER A 9 18.80 -6.87 14.72
C SER A 9 17.69 -6.97 13.66
N ILE A 10 16.42 -6.84 14.08
CA ILE A 10 15.24 -6.89 13.20
C ILE A 10 14.85 -5.47 12.78
N TYR A 11 14.47 -5.27 11.52
CA TYR A 11 13.97 -3.98 11.03
C TYR A 11 12.47 -4.07 10.82
N LEU A 12 11.74 -3.09 11.38
CA LEU A 12 10.31 -2.92 11.18
C LEU A 12 10.05 -2.00 9.99
N ASP A 13 9.22 -2.45 9.04
CA ASP A 13 8.71 -1.68 7.90
C ASP A 13 9.79 -0.86 7.17
N LEU A 14 10.90 -1.53 6.84
CA LEU A 14 12.06 -0.95 6.16
C LEU A 14 12.75 0.19 6.94
N SER A 15 12.61 0.22 8.27
CA SER A 15 13.33 1.15 9.13
C SER A 15 14.83 1.19 8.84
N LYS A 16 15.41 2.39 9.01
CA LYS A 16 16.84 2.62 8.82
C LYS A 16 17.67 1.92 9.89
N GLU A 17 17.19 1.94 11.13
CA GLU A 17 17.83 1.32 12.27
C GLU A 17 17.19 -0.03 12.60
N SER A 18 18.03 -1.00 12.98
CA SER A 18 17.54 -2.24 13.55
C SER A 18 16.98 -2.03 14.95
N GLY A 19 16.17 -2.97 15.39
CA GLY A 19 15.63 -3.02 16.73
C GLY A 19 15.53 -4.44 17.27
N LYS A 20 14.97 -4.53 18.47
CA LYS A 20 14.68 -5.80 19.14
C LYS A 20 13.21 -6.13 18.98
N CYS A 21 12.91 -7.26 18.36
CA CYS A 21 11.57 -7.80 18.22
C CYS A 21 11.31 -8.82 19.33
N ARG A 22 10.15 -8.72 19.98
CA ARG A 22 9.71 -9.62 21.05
C ARG A 22 8.30 -10.10 20.77
N PHE A 23 8.13 -11.41 20.67
CA PHE A 23 6.84 -12.06 20.58
C PHE A 23 6.42 -12.59 21.95
N ALA A 24 5.15 -12.46 22.27
CA ALA A 24 4.49 -13.00 23.45
C ALA A 24 3.08 -13.48 23.08
N GLU A 25 2.38 -14.16 23.99
CA GLU A 25 1.02 -14.65 23.75
C GLU A 25 0.02 -13.55 23.37
N THR A 26 0.17 -12.35 23.94
CA THR A 26 -0.73 -11.21 23.68
C THR A 26 -0.47 -10.52 22.34
N GLY A 27 0.63 -10.82 21.66
CA GLY A 27 1.05 -10.15 20.44
C GLY A 27 2.56 -9.94 20.37
N PHE A 28 3.02 -8.95 19.61
CA PHE A 28 4.44 -8.65 19.51
C PHE A 28 4.75 -7.17 19.70
N GLY A 29 5.97 -6.88 20.10
CA GLY A 29 6.51 -5.53 20.18
C GLY A 29 7.88 -5.43 19.52
N TRP A 30 8.15 -4.28 18.91
CA TRP A 30 9.44 -3.94 18.33
C TRP A 30 9.94 -2.61 18.92
N LYS A 31 11.21 -2.59 19.34
CA LYS A 31 11.84 -1.38 19.89
C LYS A 31 13.13 -1.07 19.13
N PRO A 32 13.34 0.17 18.62
CA PRO A 32 14.56 0.55 17.91
C PRO A 32 15.79 0.50 18.82
N ALA A 33 16.94 0.13 18.27
CA ALA A 33 18.20 0.03 19.02
C ALA A 33 18.74 1.40 19.46
N GLY A 34 18.58 2.45 18.63
CA GLY A 34 19.02 3.82 18.93
C GLY A 34 18.17 4.56 19.96
N GLY A 35 17.10 3.95 20.47
CA GLY A 35 16.09 4.61 21.27
C GLY A 35 14.98 5.21 20.41
N GLY A 36 13.77 5.33 20.97
CA GLY A 36 12.57 5.72 20.25
C GLY A 36 11.33 4.98 20.74
N ASP A 37 10.21 5.24 20.08
CA ASP A 37 8.93 4.64 20.43
C ASP A 37 8.91 3.14 20.14
N THR A 38 8.22 2.41 21.01
CA THR A 38 8.00 0.98 20.83
C THR A 38 6.75 0.77 20.00
N PHE A 39 6.88 0.03 18.92
CA PHE A 39 5.74 -0.46 18.16
C PHE A 39 5.17 -1.71 18.84
N THR A 40 3.84 -1.83 18.87
CA THR A 40 3.16 -3.01 19.41
C THR A 40 1.99 -3.40 18.51
N LEU A 41 1.83 -4.70 18.31
CA LEU A 41 0.64 -5.28 17.69
C LEU A 41 0.02 -6.31 18.63
N ASP A 42 -1.27 -6.17 18.89
CA ASP A 42 -2.06 -7.18 19.60
C ASP A 42 -2.35 -8.39 18.70
N HIS A 43 -2.27 -9.60 19.24
CA HIS A 43 -2.50 -10.85 18.51
C HIS A 43 -3.88 -10.91 17.85
N SER A 44 -4.90 -10.27 18.43
CA SER A 44 -6.26 -10.23 17.89
C SER A 44 -6.31 -9.56 16.53
N ASN A 45 -5.35 -8.69 16.20
CA ASN A 45 -5.25 -8.05 14.90
C ASN A 45 -4.34 -8.82 13.91
N ILE A 46 -3.77 -9.97 14.30
CA ILE A 46 -3.04 -10.85 13.38
C ILE A 46 -4.07 -11.67 12.59
N GLY A 47 -4.05 -11.55 11.27
CA GLY A 47 -4.92 -12.28 10.34
C GLY A 47 -4.19 -13.36 9.55
N GLY A 48 -2.90 -13.16 9.27
CA GLY A 48 -2.06 -14.11 8.54
C GLY A 48 -0.58 -13.76 8.67
N ALA A 49 0.30 -14.69 8.31
CA ALA A 49 1.74 -14.47 8.30
C ALA A 49 2.43 -15.22 7.17
N GLN A 50 3.38 -14.56 6.51
CA GLN A 50 4.17 -15.14 5.42
C GLN A 50 5.66 -15.03 5.76
N TRP A 51 6.41 -16.06 5.40
CA TRP A 51 7.86 -16.14 5.50
C TRP A 51 8.47 -16.18 4.11
N SER A 52 9.41 -15.29 3.85
CA SER A 52 10.09 -15.23 2.55
C SER A 52 11.49 -14.64 2.68
N ARG A 53 12.26 -14.66 1.59
CA ARG A 53 13.59 -14.06 1.55
C ARG A 53 13.48 -12.58 1.12
N ALA A 54 14.18 -11.70 1.83
CA ALA A 54 14.15 -10.27 1.62
C ALA A 54 15.57 -9.67 1.50
N SER A 55 15.66 -8.33 1.50
CA SER A 55 16.93 -7.61 1.34
C SER A 55 17.91 -7.86 2.48
N LYS A 56 17.41 -7.98 3.72
CA LYS A 56 18.20 -8.26 4.93
C LYS A 56 17.84 -9.66 5.46
N GLY A 57 18.32 -10.71 4.79
CA GLY A 57 18.06 -12.09 5.22
C GLY A 57 16.63 -12.54 4.92
N TYR A 58 15.90 -12.99 5.94
CA TYR A 58 14.51 -13.43 5.82
C TYR A 58 13.55 -12.44 6.45
N GLU A 59 12.32 -12.41 5.93
CA GLU A 59 11.24 -11.54 6.35
C GLU A 59 10.03 -12.35 6.83
N VAL A 60 9.40 -11.85 7.90
CA VAL A 60 8.03 -12.18 8.28
C VAL A 60 7.13 -11.01 7.87
N ARG A 61 6.22 -11.25 6.91
CA ARG A 61 5.12 -10.33 6.60
C ARG A 61 3.90 -10.71 7.41
N ILE A 62 3.38 -9.80 8.24
CA ILE A 62 2.17 -10.01 9.02
C ILE A 62 1.01 -9.28 8.33
N LEU A 63 0.00 -10.04 7.95
CA LEU A 63 -1.24 -9.52 7.38
C LEU A 63 -2.21 -9.24 8.53
N GLN A 64 -2.58 -7.98 8.71
CA GLN A 64 -3.47 -7.59 9.79
C GLN A 64 -4.95 -7.79 9.41
N ARG A 65 -5.80 -7.99 10.41
CA ARG A 65 -7.25 -8.12 10.19
C ARG A 65 -7.89 -6.82 9.73
N ASN A 66 -7.30 -5.68 10.05
CA ASN A 66 -7.72 -4.35 9.60
C ASN A 66 -7.07 -3.91 8.28
N SER A 67 -6.64 -4.84 7.42
CA SER A 67 -6.07 -4.55 6.09
C SER A 67 -4.71 -3.81 6.08
N GLY A 68 -3.97 -3.83 7.19
CA GLY A 68 -2.58 -3.36 7.23
C GLY A 68 -1.57 -4.48 7.00
N ILE A 69 -0.35 -4.10 6.58
CA ILE A 69 0.78 -5.03 6.39
C ILE A 69 1.98 -4.52 7.16
N ILE A 70 2.51 -5.40 8.01
CA ILE A 70 3.75 -5.18 8.75
C ILE A 70 4.83 -6.08 8.18
N GLN A 71 6.00 -5.50 7.98
CA GLN A 71 7.20 -6.19 7.50
C GLN A 71 8.25 -6.21 8.60
N LEU A 72 8.76 -7.40 8.91
CA LEU A 72 9.86 -7.61 9.84
C LEU A 72 10.95 -8.38 9.10
N ASP A 73 12.04 -7.73 8.70
CA ASP A 73 13.19 -8.40 8.07
C ASP A 73 14.45 -8.35 8.97
N GLY A 74 15.46 -9.14 8.62
CA GLY A 74 16.66 -9.35 9.45
C GLY A 74 16.74 -10.74 10.09
N PHE A 75 15.76 -11.62 9.87
CA PHE A 75 15.78 -12.97 10.44
C PHE A 75 16.76 -13.88 9.73
N HIS A 76 17.26 -14.88 10.46
CA HIS A 76 18.08 -15.96 9.92
C HIS A 76 17.20 -17.13 9.48
N GLN A 77 17.70 -17.98 8.60
CA GLN A 77 16.96 -19.18 8.16
C GLN A 77 16.58 -20.09 9.33
N GLU A 78 17.46 -20.18 10.33
CA GLU A 78 17.29 -21.00 11.54
C GLU A 78 16.16 -20.49 12.45
N ASP A 79 15.75 -19.22 12.32
CA ASP A 79 14.66 -18.64 13.12
C ASP A 79 13.28 -19.14 12.68
N TYR A 80 13.16 -19.72 11.48
CA TYR A 80 11.88 -20.18 10.91
C TYR A 80 11.13 -21.14 11.82
N GLU A 81 11.81 -22.16 12.37
CA GLU A 81 11.14 -23.17 13.21
C GLU A 81 10.62 -22.57 14.51
N ARG A 82 11.37 -21.62 15.10
CA ARG A 82 10.96 -20.91 16.32
C ARG A 82 9.77 -20.02 16.03
N LEU A 83 9.83 -19.23 14.96
CA LEU A 83 8.73 -18.33 14.54
C LEU A 83 7.48 -19.12 14.16
N SER A 84 7.60 -20.23 13.42
CA SER A 84 6.46 -21.08 13.06
C SER A 84 5.73 -21.60 14.29
N LYS A 85 6.46 -22.02 15.35
CA LYS A 85 5.86 -22.41 16.64
C LYS A 85 5.18 -21.24 17.33
N VAL A 86 5.78 -20.05 17.34
CA VAL A 86 5.19 -18.82 17.90
C VAL A 86 3.85 -18.51 17.23
N PHE A 87 3.84 -18.36 15.90
CA PHE A 87 2.63 -18.01 15.16
C PHE A 87 1.53 -19.07 15.30
N LYS A 88 1.90 -20.36 15.27
CA LYS A 88 0.94 -21.45 15.43
C LYS A 88 0.36 -21.52 16.84
N ASN A 89 1.20 -21.48 17.87
CA ASN A 89 0.77 -21.74 19.25
C ASN A 89 0.14 -20.52 19.91
N TRP A 90 0.66 -19.32 19.65
CA TRP A 90 0.19 -18.11 20.30
C TRP A 90 -0.86 -17.37 19.47
N TYR A 91 -0.74 -17.38 18.15
CA TYR A 91 -1.60 -16.57 17.27
C TYR A 91 -2.57 -17.41 16.42
N SER A 92 -2.58 -18.74 16.59
CA SER A 92 -3.39 -19.67 15.79
C SER A 92 -3.26 -19.44 14.29
N THR A 93 -2.06 -19.04 13.85
CA THR A 93 -1.76 -18.62 12.48
C THR A 93 -0.64 -19.48 11.91
N ALA A 94 -0.81 -20.02 10.70
CA ALA A 94 0.29 -20.69 10.00
C ALA A 94 1.27 -19.65 9.45
N LEU A 95 2.57 -19.86 9.67
CA LEU A 95 3.61 -19.07 9.02
C LEU A 95 3.88 -19.69 7.64
N GLU A 96 3.29 -19.10 6.60
CA GLU A 96 3.32 -19.66 5.24
C GLU A 96 4.64 -19.34 4.54
N SER A 97 5.38 -20.36 4.11
CA SER A 97 6.59 -20.15 3.31
C SER A 97 6.21 -19.78 1.88
N LYS A 98 6.55 -18.55 1.45
CA LYS A 98 6.25 -18.01 0.14
C LYS A 98 7.55 -17.75 -0.62
N GLU A 99 7.66 -18.34 -1.82
CA GLU A 99 8.83 -18.17 -2.68
C GLU A 99 8.53 -17.16 -3.80
N HIS A 100 9.37 -16.13 -3.91
CA HIS A 100 9.23 -15.10 -4.94
C HIS A 100 9.78 -15.53 -6.30
N ALA A 101 9.27 -14.92 -7.36
CA ALA A 101 9.71 -15.14 -8.73
C ALA A 101 11.07 -14.48 -8.99
N LEU A 102 12.11 -15.28 -9.26
CA LEU A 102 13.49 -14.79 -9.48
C LEU A 102 13.90 -14.71 -10.96
N ARG A 103 13.00 -15.01 -11.90
CA ARG A 103 13.33 -15.05 -13.34
C ARG A 103 13.46 -13.67 -13.99
N GLY A 104 13.00 -12.61 -13.33
CA GLY A 104 13.02 -11.25 -13.87
C GLY A 104 12.04 -10.99 -15.02
N TRP A 105 11.04 -11.87 -15.20
CA TRP A 105 9.99 -11.66 -16.19
C TRP A 105 9.02 -10.56 -15.74
N ASN A 106 8.60 -9.73 -16.68
CA ASN A 106 7.70 -8.59 -16.45
C ASN A 106 6.27 -8.84 -16.96
N TRP A 107 5.91 -10.10 -17.27
CA TRP A 107 4.56 -10.49 -17.66
C TRP A 107 4.01 -11.50 -16.66
N GLY A 108 2.72 -11.37 -16.36
CA GLY A 108 2.10 -12.07 -15.26
C GLY A 108 0.65 -11.65 -15.04
N LYS A 109 0.15 -11.92 -13.84
CA LYS A 109 -1.19 -11.52 -13.40
C LYS A 109 -1.09 -10.63 -12.18
N ALA A 110 -1.86 -9.56 -12.18
CA ALA A 110 -1.98 -8.67 -11.04
C ALA A 110 -3.23 -9.07 -10.24
N GLU A 111 -3.07 -9.41 -8.97
CA GLU A 111 -4.11 -9.94 -8.10
C GLU A 111 -4.33 -9.01 -6.90
N PHE A 112 -5.57 -8.60 -6.71
CA PHE A 112 -5.94 -7.72 -5.60
C PHE A 112 -6.30 -8.55 -4.37
N SER A 113 -5.50 -8.43 -3.32
CA SER A 113 -5.84 -9.00 -2.02
C SER A 113 -6.56 -7.96 -1.15
N LYS A 114 -6.68 -8.25 0.15
CA LYS A 114 -7.29 -7.34 1.13
C LYS A 114 -6.45 -6.09 1.41
N ALA A 115 -5.13 -6.19 1.39
CA ALA A 115 -4.22 -5.12 1.84
C ALA A 115 -3.15 -4.71 0.81
N GLU A 116 -2.97 -5.53 -0.23
CA GLU A 116 -1.93 -5.34 -1.24
C GLU A 116 -2.35 -5.85 -2.62
N LEU A 117 -1.77 -5.23 -3.64
CA LEU A 117 -1.72 -5.73 -5.00
C LEU A 117 -0.50 -6.65 -5.14
N THR A 118 -0.70 -7.90 -5.59
CA THR A 118 0.39 -8.83 -5.88
C THR A 118 0.56 -9.01 -7.38
N PHE A 119 1.77 -8.89 -7.91
CA PHE A 119 2.06 -9.24 -9.30
C PHE A 119 2.70 -10.63 -9.37
N ASN A 120 1.95 -11.60 -9.88
CA ASN A 120 2.35 -13.00 -9.97
C ASN A 120 2.95 -13.34 -11.34
N VAL A 121 4.12 -13.98 -11.32
CA VAL A 121 4.79 -14.57 -12.48
C VAL A 121 4.81 -16.09 -12.28
N GLN A 122 4.07 -16.83 -13.12
CA GLN A 122 3.90 -18.29 -12.98
C GLN A 122 3.44 -18.72 -11.57
N ASN A 123 2.41 -18.05 -11.05
CA ASN A 123 1.83 -18.30 -9.71
C ASN A 123 2.79 -18.08 -8.54
N LYS A 124 3.93 -17.41 -8.76
CA LYS A 124 4.81 -16.92 -7.69
C LYS A 124 4.77 -15.39 -7.66
N PRO A 125 4.69 -14.75 -6.48
CA PRO A 125 4.75 -13.30 -6.39
C PRO A 125 6.11 -12.81 -6.88
N ALA A 126 6.13 -11.86 -7.82
CA ALA A 126 7.34 -11.12 -8.15
C ALA A 126 7.53 -9.95 -7.17
N PHE A 127 6.44 -9.24 -6.86
CA PHE A 127 6.39 -8.20 -5.84
C PHE A 127 4.97 -8.03 -5.30
N GLU A 128 4.91 -7.42 -4.12
CA GLU A 128 3.69 -7.01 -3.45
C GLU A 128 3.72 -5.50 -3.19
N LEU A 129 2.61 -4.83 -3.51
CA LEU A 129 2.42 -3.40 -3.33
C LEU A 129 1.30 -3.14 -2.32
N PRO A 130 1.61 -2.79 -1.06
CA PRO A 130 0.61 -2.42 -0.06
C PRO A 130 -0.19 -1.20 -0.52
N TYR A 131 -1.51 -1.25 -0.35
CA TYR A 131 -2.38 -0.13 -0.74
C TYR A 131 -2.08 1.14 0.06
N SER A 132 -1.57 1.01 1.29
CA SER A 132 -1.11 2.14 2.11
C SER A 132 0.03 2.93 1.49
N GLU A 133 0.80 2.34 0.56
CA GLU A 133 1.92 3.01 -0.10
C GLU A 133 1.51 3.75 -1.38
N ILE A 134 0.27 3.56 -1.85
CA ILE A 134 -0.24 4.18 -3.06
C ILE A 134 -0.80 5.55 -2.71
N GLY A 135 -0.20 6.59 -3.31
CA GLY A 135 -0.62 7.98 -3.16
C GLY A 135 -1.71 8.37 -4.15
N ASN A 136 -1.60 7.89 -5.39
CA ASN A 136 -2.53 8.17 -6.46
C ASN A 136 -2.51 7.06 -7.54
N THR A 137 -3.52 7.02 -8.38
CA THR A 137 -3.58 6.15 -9.56
C THR A 137 -4.27 6.88 -10.70
N ASN A 138 -3.88 6.59 -11.93
CA ASN A 138 -4.40 7.25 -13.13
C ASN A 138 -4.48 6.28 -14.32
N LEU A 139 -5.48 6.46 -15.19
CA LEU A 139 -5.52 5.81 -16.51
C LEU A 139 -4.57 6.56 -17.46
N ALA A 140 -3.32 6.09 -17.55
CA ALA A 140 -2.27 6.70 -18.38
C ALA A 140 -2.45 6.42 -19.88
N GLY A 141 -3.29 5.45 -20.23
CA GLY A 141 -3.63 5.12 -21.61
C GLY A 141 -4.80 4.13 -21.68
N ARG A 142 -5.18 3.71 -22.88
CA ARG A 142 -6.32 2.78 -23.08
C ARG A 142 -6.17 1.49 -22.28
N ASN A 143 -4.95 0.97 -22.17
CA ASN A 143 -4.62 -0.29 -21.51
C ASN A 143 -3.47 -0.08 -20.50
N GLU A 144 -3.28 1.13 -20.01
CA GLU A 144 -2.15 1.47 -19.14
C GLU A 144 -2.66 2.16 -17.87
N VAL A 145 -2.31 1.58 -16.72
CA VAL A 145 -2.62 2.14 -15.40
C VAL A 145 -1.33 2.56 -14.74
N ALA A 146 -1.22 3.85 -14.41
CA ALA A 146 -0.13 4.40 -13.63
C ALA A 146 -0.49 4.39 -12.14
N VAL A 147 0.43 3.93 -11.32
CA VAL A 147 0.33 3.86 -9.86
C VAL A 147 1.45 4.72 -9.29
N GLU A 148 1.08 5.79 -8.61
CA GLU A 148 2.00 6.76 -8.03
C GLU A 148 2.14 6.48 -6.53
N MET A 149 3.38 6.39 -6.07
CA MET A 149 3.69 6.12 -4.67
C MET A 149 3.53 7.40 -3.85
N SER A 150 3.01 7.25 -2.64
CA SER A 150 3.11 8.32 -1.65
C SER A 150 4.55 8.32 -1.13
N LEU A 151 5.25 9.44 -1.29
CA LEU A 151 6.61 9.62 -0.80
C LEU A 151 6.61 10.45 0.48
N PRO A 152 7.45 10.14 1.47
CA PRO A 152 7.54 10.93 2.68
C PRO A 152 8.15 12.30 2.37
N GLN A 153 7.59 13.37 2.94
CA GLN A 153 8.13 14.74 2.80
C GLN A 153 9.48 14.89 3.52
N ASP A 154 9.68 14.16 4.62
CA ASP A 154 10.95 14.09 5.36
C ASP A 154 11.55 12.69 5.21
N ALA A 155 12.78 12.61 4.70
CA ALA A 155 13.52 11.37 4.56
C ALA A 155 13.77 10.65 5.90
N ASN A 156 13.61 11.32 7.05
CA ASN A 156 13.73 10.74 8.38
C ASN A 156 12.41 10.23 8.98
N ASP A 157 11.27 10.48 8.33
CA ASP A 157 10.00 9.90 8.76
C ASP A 157 9.87 8.45 8.26
N THR A 158 10.46 7.52 9.01
CA THR A 158 10.39 6.08 8.74
C THR A 158 9.08 5.44 9.18
N GLY A 159 8.11 6.20 9.69
CA GLY A 159 6.82 5.66 10.11
C GLY A 159 6.83 4.90 11.42
N THR A 160 8.00 4.64 12.00
CA THR A 160 8.18 3.86 13.22
C THR A 160 8.00 4.67 14.52
N ALA A 161 7.71 5.98 14.42
CA ALA A 161 7.46 6.84 15.59
C ALA A 161 5.95 6.83 15.95
N GLY A 162 5.64 6.56 17.22
CA GLY A 162 4.28 6.53 17.78
C GLY A 162 3.52 5.19 17.71
N GLN A 163 2.34 5.15 18.36
CA GLN A 163 1.39 4.01 18.39
C GLN A 163 0.83 3.60 17.00
N GLY A 164 1.34 4.17 15.92
CA GLY A 164 0.82 4.04 14.56
C GLY A 164 1.84 3.52 13.56
N GLY A 165 2.80 2.68 13.98
CA GLY A 165 3.88 2.16 13.10
C GLY A 165 3.44 1.48 11.79
N ALA A 166 2.14 1.24 11.60
CA ALA A 166 1.50 0.72 10.39
C ALA A 166 0.42 1.67 9.78
N ARG A 167 0.30 2.92 10.27
CA ARG A 167 -0.72 3.90 9.86
C ARG A 167 -0.18 5.06 9.01
N GLY A 168 1.14 5.18 8.87
CA GLY A 168 1.72 6.17 7.97
C GLY A 168 1.64 5.69 6.52
N LYS A 169 0.73 6.25 5.71
CA LYS A 169 0.73 6.00 4.26
C LYS A 169 2.05 6.47 3.64
N GLY A 170 2.60 5.69 2.71
CA GLY A 170 3.68 6.12 1.82
C GLY A 170 5.04 6.28 2.47
N LYS A 171 5.39 5.43 3.43
CA LYS A 171 6.66 5.54 4.14
C LYS A 171 7.69 4.51 3.68
N LYS A 172 7.24 3.36 3.19
CA LYS A 172 8.11 2.28 2.68
C LYS A 172 8.71 2.64 1.34
N ALA A 173 7.95 3.29 0.46
CA ALA A 173 8.41 3.72 -0.87
C ALA A 173 9.62 4.68 -0.84
N GLY A 174 9.73 5.47 0.24
CA GLY A 174 10.82 6.44 0.45
C GLY A 174 11.97 5.94 1.33
N ALA A 175 11.91 4.71 1.86
CA ALA A 175 12.87 4.19 2.84
C ALA A 175 14.23 3.84 2.21
N GLY A 176 14.23 3.47 0.93
CA GLY A 176 15.44 3.15 0.16
C GLY A 176 16.23 4.40 -0.25
N ARG A 177 17.50 4.21 -0.60
CA ARG A 177 18.31 5.25 -1.26
C ARG A 177 17.68 5.65 -2.60
N ASP A 178 17.25 4.65 -3.35
CA ASP A 178 16.46 4.82 -4.57
C ASP A 178 14.99 4.70 -4.19
N GLN A 179 14.21 5.73 -4.51
CA GLN A 179 12.80 5.82 -4.13
C GLN A 179 11.91 5.43 -5.31
N LEU A 180 10.95 4.54 -5.06
CA LEU A 180 9.95 4.18 -6.06
C LEU A 180 8.94 5.31 -6.17
N VAL A 181 8.84 5.95 -7.33
CA VAL A 181 7.96 7.11 -7.55
C VAL A 181 6.68 6.71 -8.27
N GLU A 182 6.80 5.97 -9.37
CA GLU A 182 5.69 5.59 -10.23
C GLU A 182 5.93 4.19 -10.80
N MET A 183 4.87 3.41 -10.94
CA MET A 183 4.83 2.16 -11.70
C MET A 183 3.71 2.20 -12.72
N ARG A 184 3.93 1.62 -13.90
CA ARG A 184 2.90 1.53 -14.95
C ARG A 184 2.66 0.08 -15.32
N PHE A 185 1.39 -0.31 -15.30
CA PHE A 185 0.94 -1.65 -15.68
C PHE A 185 0.26 -1.58 -17.04
N TYR A 186 0.69 -2.47 -17.95
CA TYR A 186 -0.07 -2.74 -19.17
C TYR A 186 -1.08 -3.86 -18.92
N ILE A 187 -2.36 -3.54 -19.09
CA ILE A 187 -3.49 -4.45 -18.81
C ILE A 187 -4.30 -4.61 -20.10
N PRO A 188 -4.06 -5.68 -20.87
CA PRO A 188 -4.73 -5.90 -22.14
C PRO A 188 -6.17 -6.39 -21.94
N GLY A 189 -7.02 -6.06 -22.92
CA GLY A 189 -8.32 -6.71 -23.13
C GLY A 189 -9.51 -6.03 -22.46
N THR A 190 -10.67 -6.67 -22.63
CA THR A 190 -11.93 -6.34 -21.98
C THR A 190 -12.26 -7.43 -20.97
N THR A 191 -12.96 -7.06 -19.90
CA THR A 191 -13.43 -7.98 -18.87
C THR A 191 -14.93 -7.83 -18.70
N THR A 192 -15.59 -8.91 -18.30
CA THR A 192 -16.99 -8.88 -17.89
C THR A 192 -17.04 -8.91 -16.36
N LYS A 193 -17.96 -8.14 -15.77
CA LYS A 193 -18.10 -7.97 -14.31
C LYS A 193 -18.19 -9.28 -13.49
N LYS A 194 -18.41 -10.43 -14.14
CA LYS A 194 -18.48 -11.77 -13.54
C LYS A 194 -17.13 -12.42 -13.19
N GLU A 195 -16.02 -12.00 -13.79
CA GLU A 195 -14.71 -12.64 -13.56
C GLU A 195 -13.90 -11.99 -12.42
N ALA A 196 -14.39 -10.88 -11.85
CA ALA A 196 -13.68 -10.07 -10.87
C ALA A 196 -13.96 -10.44 -9.41
N GLU A 197 -15.04 -11.16 -9.14
CA GLU A 197 -15.38 -11.68 -7.82
C GLU A 197 -15.33 -13.21 -7.92
N GLY A 198 -14.46 -13.85 -7.13
CA GLY A 198 -14.40 -15.32 -7.05
C GLY A 198 -15.78 -15.93 -6.73
N GLU A 199 -15.90 -17.25 -6.94
CA GLU A 199 -17.11 -18.10 -7.07
C GLU A 199 -18.26 -18.00 -6.03
N ASP A 200 -18.36 -16.98 -5.16
CA ASP A 200 -19.31 -16.93 -4.04
C ASP A 200 -20.43 -15.87 -4.14
N ALA A 201 -20.77 -15.41 -5.34
CA ALA A 201 -21.95 -14.56 -5.56
C ALA A 201 -22.81 -15.03 -6.74
N ALA A 202 -23.14 -16.32 -6.77
CA ALA A 202 -24.14 -16.87 -7.68
C ALA A 202 -25.58 -16.57 -7.20
N ALA A 203 -25.93 -15.29 -7.01
CA ALA A 203 -27.34 -14.87 -6.94
C ALA A 203 -27.47 -13.35 -7.04
N ALA A 204 -27.71 -12.87 -8.27
CA ALA A 204 -28.43 -11.64 -8.66
C ALA A 204 -27.63 -10.71 -9.58
N SER A 205 -27.71 -10.94 -10.88
CA SER A 205 -27.99 -9.87 -11.87
C SER A 205 -28.17 -10.48 -13.25
N GLU A 206 -29.43 -10.61 -13.67
CA GLU A 206 -29.79 -10.62 -15.08
C GLU A 206 -29.77 -9.17 -15.57
N ASN A 207 -28.64 -8.72 -16.10
CA ASN A 207 -28.58 -7.66 -17.11
C ASN A 207 -27.25 -7.78 -17.85
N GLY A 208 -27.32 -7.82 -19.19
CA GLY A 208 -26.18 -8.01 -20.09
C GLY A 208 -25.04 -7.06 -19.74
N GLY A 209 -23.93 -7.62 -19.27
CA GLY A 209 -22.78 -6.85 -18.82
C GLY A 209 -22.16 -6.09 -19.98
N GLU A 210 -22.12 -4.77 -19.88
CA GLU A 210 -21.31 -3.94 -20.77
C GLU A 210 -19.86 -4.44 -20.68
N GLU A 211 -19.27 -4.80 -21.82
CA GLU A 211 -17.84 -5.13 -21.90
C GLU A 211 -17.05 -3.91 -21.47
N GLN A 212 -16.46 -3.98 -20.27
CA GLN A 212 -15.64 -2.93 -19.71
C GLN A 212 -14.17 -3.19 -20.04
N ASN A 213 -13.41 -2.14 -20.30
CA ASN A 213 -11.96 -2.27 -20.47
C ASN A 213 -11.33 -2.77 -19.15
N ALA A 214 -10.51 -3.82 -19.22
CA ALA A 214 -9.88 -4.42 -18.03
C ALA A 214 -8.99 -3.44 -17.27
N ALA A 215 -8.33 -2.50 -17.96
CA ALA A 215 -7.54 -1.45 -17.33
C ALA A 215 -8.41 -0.48 -16.52
N THR A 216 -9.62 -0.17 -17.00
CA THR A 216 -10.58 0.67 -16.26
C THR A 216 -11.03 -0.03 -14.99
N LEU A 217 -11.36 -1.33 -15.05
CA LEU A 217 -11.74 -2.09 -13.85
C LEU A 217 -10.59 -2.17 -12.84
N PHE A 218 -9.38 -2.41 -13.31
CA PHE A 218 -8.19 -2.45 -12.47
C PHE A 218 -7.97 -1.11 -11.76
N TYR A 219 -8.08 0.00 -12.50
CA TYR A 219 -7.99 1.35 -11.97
C TYR A 219 -9.04 1.64 -10.90
N GLU A 220 -10.32 1.34 -11.17
CA GLU A 220 -11.42 1.53 -10.23
C GLU A 220 -11.23 0.70 -8.96
N THR A 221 -10.84 -0.57 -9.11
CA THR A 221 -10.55 -1.48 -7.98
C THR A 221 -9.40 -0.96 -7.13
N LEU A 222 -8.37 -0.36 -7.76
CA LEU A 222 -7.24 0.21 -7.04
C LEU A 222 -7.63 1.49 -6.29
N ILE A 223 -8.49 2.34 -6.87
CA ILE A 223 -9.04 3.52 -6.17
C ILE A 223 -9.77 3.12 -4.91
N ASP A 224 -10.66 2.13 -5.03
CA ASP A 224 -11.47 1.63 -3.92
C ASP A 224 -10.59 1.03 -2.81
N LYS A 225 -9.75 0.04 -3.16
CA LYS A 225 -8.93 -0.67 -2.17
C LYS A 225 -7.82 0.16 -1.53
N ALA A 226 -7.31 1.18 -2.23
CA ALA A 226 -6.35 2.12 -1.67
C ALA A 226 -6.99 3.36 -1.04
N GLU A 227 -8.33 3.42 -1.02
CA GLU A 227 -9.13 4.49 -0.43
C GLU A 227 -8.67 5.86 -0.97
N ILE A 228 -8.44 5.94 -2.29
CA ILE A 228 -7.87 7.11 -2.99
C ILE A 228 -8.97 8.15 -3.18
N GLY A 229 -9.21 8.93 -2.13
CA GLY A 229 -10.13 10.07 -2.14
C GLY A 229 -10.93 10.23 -0.87
N GLU A 230 -11.31 9.11 -0.24
CA GLU A 230 -12.01 9.12 1.05
C GLU A 230 -11.09 9.62 2.18
N MET A 231 -9.80 9.29 2.10
CA MET A 231 -8.83 9.65 3.14
C MET A 231 -8.29 11.08 3.02
N ALA A 232 -8.76 11.88 2.05
CA ALA A 232 -8.40 13.29 1.96
C ALA A 232 -9.07 14.15 3.06
N GLY A 233 -10.01 13.58 3.81
CA GLY A 233 -10.81 14.25 4.82
C GLY A 233 -12.09 14.83 4.23
N ASP A 234 -12.91 15.44 5.09
CA ASP A 234 -14.12 16.11 4.63
C ASP A 234 -13.75 17.28 3.70
N THR A 235 -14.40 17.32 2.53
CA THR A 235 -14.21 18.42 1.59
C THR A 235 -14.71 19.72 2.23
N ILE A 236 -13.81 20.69 2.38
CA ILE A 236 -14.11 22.02 2.94
C ILE A 236 -14.89 22.86 1.92
N ALA A 237 -14.50 22.77 0.64
CA ALA A 237 -15.13 23.48 -0.45
C ALA A 237 -14.91 22.77 -1.79
N THR A 238 -15.91 22.85 -2.68
CA THR A 238 -15.83 22.33 -4.05
C THR A 238 -16.11 23.44 -5.04
N PHE A 239 -15.23 23.59 -6.04
CA PHE A 239 -15.42 24.47 -7.19
C PHE A 239 -15.64 23.61 -8.43
N LEU A 240 -16.83 23.66 -8.98
CA LEU A 240 -17.19 22.86 -10.15
C LEU A 240 -16.80 23.58 -11.45
N ASP A 241 -16.41 22.80 -12.43
CA ASP A 241 -16.23 23.22 -13.83
C ASP A 241 -15.28 24.42 -14.01
N VAL A 242 -14.15 24.41 -13.28
CA VAL A 242 -13.13 25.47 -13.34
C VAL A 242 -12.28 25.29 -14.59
N LEU A 243 -12.35 26.27 -15.49
CA LEU A 243 -11.52 26.32 -16.69
C LEU A 243 -10.05 26.57 -16.33
N HIS A 244 -9.19 25.61 -16.65
CA HIS A 244 -7.74 25.73 -16.59
C HIS A 244 -7.16 25.90 -17.99
N LEU A 245 -6.20 26.82 -18.11
CA LEU A 245 -5.44 27.01 -19.34
C LEU A 245 -4.27 26.01 -19.43
N THR A 246 -3.74 25.57 -18.29
CA THR A 246 -2.61 24.62 -18.22
C THR A 246 -2.71 23.75 -16.95
N PRO A 247 -2.83 22.42 -17.10
CA PRO A 247 -3.19 21.73 -18.33
C PRO A 247 -4.55 22.21 -18.85
N ARG A 248 -4.70 22.32 -20.18
CA ARG A 248 -5.93 22.87 -20.76
C ARG A 248 -7.09 21.92 -20.52
N GLY A 249 -8.13 22.40 -19.84
CA GLY A 249 -9.29 21.57 -19.53
C GLY A 249 -10.23 22.24 -18.53
N ARG A 250 -11.30 21.52 -18.21
CA ARG A 250 -12.24 21.88 -17.14
C ARG A 250 -12.07 20.86 -16.02
N PHE A 251 -11.89 21.36 -14.81
CA PHE A 251 -11.61 20.55 -13.63
C PHE A 251 -12.53 20.97 -12.49
N ASP A 252 -12.97 19.99 -11.72
CA ASP A 252 -13.55 20.24 -10.41
C ASP A 252 -12.39 20.33 -9.40
N ILE A 253 -12.47 21.30 -8.49
CA ILE A 253 -11.46 21.51 -7.44
C ILE A 253 -12.11 21.19 -6.09
N ASP A 254 -11.64 20.14 -5.44
CA ASP A 254 -12.03 19.81 -4.07
C ASP A 254 -10.92 20.23 -3.10
N MET A 255 -11.27 21.06 -2.13
CA MET A 255 -10.34 21.56 -1.12
C MET A 255 -10.48 20.77 0.17
N TYR A 256 -9.34 20.29 0.68
CA TYR A 256 -9.23 19.59 1.96
C TYR A 256 -8.33 20.40 2.92
N GLU A 257 -8.13 19.90 4.14
CA GLU A 257 -7.37 20.60 5.18
C GLU A 257 -5.88 20.79 4.83
N ALA A 258 -5.22 19.76 4.28
CA ALA A 258 -3.78 19.81 3.96
C ALA A 258 -3.47 19.91 2.45
N SER A 259 -4.47 19.70 1.60
CA SER A 259 -4.28 19.62 0.15
C SER A 259 -5.55 20.00 -0.60
N PHE A 260 -5.46 20.17 -1.92
CA PHE A 260 -6.61 20.22 -2.80
C PHE A 260 -6.43 19.24 -3.97
N ARG A 261 -7.54 18.79 -4.55
CA ARG A 261 -7.56 17.82 -5.64
C ARG A 261 -8.20 18.44 -6.88
N LEU A 262 -7.55 18.28 -8.03
CA LEU A 262 -8.02 18.70 -9.34
C LEU A 262 -8.55 17.48 -10.08
N ARG A 263 -9.87 17.33 -10.13
CA ARG A 263 -10.54 16.22 -10.81
C ARG A 263 -10.96 16.62 -12.21
N GLY A 264 -10.32 16.02 -13.21
CA GLY A 264 -10.71 16.12 -14.61
C GLY A 264 -11.27 14.79 -15.13
N LYS A 265 -11.75 14.78 -16.38
CA LYS A 265 -12.24 13.54 -17.02
C LYS A 265 -11.17 12.46 -17.19
N THR A 266 -9.92 12.88 -17.35
CA THR A 266 -8.79 12.00 -17.70
C THR A 266 -7.70 12.03 -16.64
N TYR A 267 -7.59 13.13 -15.92
CA TYR A 267 -6.50 13.37 -15.00
C TYR A 267 -7.04 13.77 -13.64
N ASP A 268 -6.47 13.16 -12.62
CA ASP A 268 -6.75 13.49 -11.24
C ASP A 268 -5.44 13.79 -10.51
N TYR A 269 -5.31 15.04 -10.05
CA TYR A 269 -4.10 15.53 -9.40
C TYR A 269 -4.38 15.92 -7.95
N LYS A 270 -3.57 15.39 -7.02
CA LYS A 270 -3.53 15.85 -5.65
C LYS A 270 -2.38 16.84 -5.47
N ILE A 271 -2.67 18.04 -4.96
CA ILE A 271 -1.68 19.10 -4.74
C ILE A 271 -1.69 19.48 -3.27
N GLN A 272 -0.55 19.28 -2.59
CA GLN A 272 -0.34 19.69 -1.21
C GLN A 272 -0.23 21.22 -1.11
N TYR A 273 -0.78 21.83 -0.05
CA TYR A 273 -0.68 23.29 0.10
C TYR A 273 0.76 23.78 0.24
N ASP A 274 1.67 22.95 0.77
CA ASP A 274 3.10 23.25 0.85
C ASP A 274 3.75 23.48 -0.53
N ALA A 275 3.17 22.92 -1.60
CA ALA A 275 3.63 23.18 -2.96
C ALA A 275 3.28 24.61 -3.43
N ILE A 276 2.30 25.26 -2.82
CA ILE A 276 1.88 26.63 -3.14
C ILE A 276 2.79 27.63 -2.42
N LYS A 277 3.77 28.18 -3.14
CA LYS A 277 4.69 29.19 -2.57
C LYS A 277 4.08 30.59 -2.46
N LYS A 278 3.19 30.96 -3.38
CA LYS A 278 2.65 32.33 -3.47
C LYS A 278 1.33 32.37 -4.23
N ALA A 279 0.30 32.96 -3.62
CA ALA A 279 -0.92 33.32 -4.32
C ALA A 279 -0.67 34.52 -5.25
N ARG A 280 -1.05 34.40 -6.52
CA ARG A 280 -1.00 35.51 -7.49
C ARG A 280 -2.42 35.80 -7.96
N ARG A 281 -2.83 37.07 -7.82
CA ARG A 281 -4.07 37.56 -8.42
C ARG A 281 -3.72 38.16 -9.78
N ALA A 282 -4.18 37.51 -10.85
CA ALA A 282 -4.20 38.15 -12.16
C ALA A 282 -5.36 39.14 -12.18
N ILE A 283 -5.05 40.43 -12.28
CA ILE A 283 -6.05 41.47 -12.54
C ILE A 283 -6.13 41.58 -14.06
N PRO A 284 -7.29 41.30 -14.69
CA PRO A 284 -7.43 41.50 -16.13
C PRO A 284 -7.12 42.95 -16.46
N SER A 285 -6.25 43.19 -17.45
CA SER A 285 -6.12 44.53 -18.03
C SER A 285 -7.45 44.86 -18.71
N SER A 286 -8.12 45.89 -18.19
CA SER A 286 -9.36 46.47 -18.74
C SER A 286 -9.20 46.91 -20.18
#